data_AF-A0A353HY93-F1
#
_entry.id   AF-A0A353HY93-F1
#
_cell.length_a   1.000
_cell.length_b   1.000
_cell.length_c   1.000
_cell.angle_alpha   90.00
_cell.angle_beta   90.00
_cell.angle_gamma   90.00
#
_symmetry.space_group_name_H-M   'P 1'
#
loop_
_entity.id
_entity.type
_entity.pdbx_description
1 polymer ?
#
loop_
_entity_poly.entity_id
_entity_poly.type
_entity_poly.pdbx_seq_one_letter_code
_entity_poly.pdbx_strand_id
1 'polypeptide(L)'
;EDDIVQGAADLHSVNVMANDVVLLIAASGATPYVLGALRAARAAGALTIGLANNTDAPIALEAEIGITLDTGAEIISGSTRLKAGTSQKIALNSFSSALMVRLNKVYGNLMVDLKATNAKLVRRAIRLTSFATGADEEAARAVLEQCDFHVKTAIVALSKQTGVEEARALLETARGSVRQALAG
;
A
#
# COMPACT_ATOMS: atom_id res chain seq x y z
N GLU A 1 20.07 11.74 12.35
CA GLU A 1 19.37 12.53 11.32
C GLU A 1 20.29 13.51 10.59
N ASP A 2 21.37 13.96 11.23
CA ASP A 2 22.35 14.90 10.65
C ASP A 2 23.48 14.24 9.84
N ASP A 3 23.31 12.98 9.44
CA ASP A 3 24.35 12.21 8.76
C ASP A 3 23.92 11.84 7.33
N ILE A 4 24.49 12.55 6.35
CA ILE A 4 24.27 12.32 4.92
C ILE A 4 24.80 10.94 4.50
N VAL A 5 25.96 10.53 5.03
CA VAL A 5 26.62 9.28 4.64
C VAL A 5 25.80 8.09 5.12
N GLN A 6 25.26 8.17 6.35
CA GLN A 6 24.39 7.12 6.88
C GLN A 6 23.13 6.92 6.02
N GLY A 7 22.51 8.01 5.55
CA GLY A 7 21.34 7.92 4.67
C GLY A 7 21.64 7.17 3.37
N ALA A 8 22.77 7.44 2.75
CA ALA A 8 23.20 6.71 1.56
C ALA A 8 23.54 5.24 1.86
N ALA A 9 24.25 4.98 2.97
CA ALA A 9 24.65 3.64 3.38
C ALA A 9 23.44 2.72 3.64
N ASP A 10 22.40 3.23 4.29
CA ASP A 10 21.18 2.46 4.58
C ASP A 10 20.46 2.06 3.29
N LEU A 11 20.39 2.95 2.30
CA LEU A 11 19.80 2.67 0.98
C LEU A 11 20.60 1.60 0.22
N HIS A 12 21.93 1.64 0.30
CA HIS A 12 22.76 0.57 -0.27
C HIS A 12 22.59 -0.76 0.46
N SER A 13 22.41 -0.74 1.79
CA SER A 13 22.28 -1.97 2.60
C SER A 13 21.04 -2.79 2.25
N VAL A 14 19.98 -2.12 1.76
CA VAL A 14 18.74 -2.78 1.29
C VAL A 14 18.73 -3.03 -0.23
N ASN A 15 19.85 -2.77 -0.91
CA ASN A 15 20.04 -2.95 -2.35
C ASN A 15 18.95 -2.27 -3.21
N VAL A 16 18.68 -0.98 -2.98
CA VAL A 16 17.77 -0.21 -3.85
C VAL A 16 18.27 -0.21 -5.29
N MET A 17 17.35 -0.40 -6.25
CA MET A 17 17.61 -0.45 -7.68
C MET A 17 16.55 0.32 -8.50
N ALA A 18 16.71 0.35 -9.81
CA ALA A 18 15.86 1.12 -10.72
C ALA A 18 14.35 0.76 -10.74
N ASN A 19 13.98 -0.44 -10.28
CA ASN A 19 12.57 -0.86 -10.21
C ASN A 19 11.92 -0.53 -8.86
N ASP A 20 12.67 0.03 -7.92
CA ASP A 20 12.17 0.43 -6.61
C ASP A 20 11.65 1.88 -6.63
N VAL A 21 10.80 2.17 -5.64
CA VAL A 21 10.31 3.52 -5.36
C VAL A 21 10.71 3.88 -3.94
N VAL A 22 11.42 4.99 -3.78
CA VAL A 22 11.88 5.49 -2.47
C VAL A 22 11.07 6.73 -2.09
N LEU A 23 10.28 6.60 -1.01
CA LEU A 23 9.54 7.70 -0.41
C LEU A 23 10.39 8.34 0.68
N LEU A 24 10.76 9.60 0.48
CA LEU A 24 11.66 10.36 1.33
C LEU A 24 10.84 11.37 2.13
N ILE A 25 10.87 11.28 3.45
CA ILE A 25 9.93 12.02 4.31
C ILE A 25 10.73 12.85 5.32
N ALA A 26 10.58 14.16 5.27
CA ALA A 26 11.08 15.06 6.30
C ALA A 26 10.20 16.30 6.39
N ALA A 27 9.62 16.58 7.57
CA ALA A 27 8.76 17.76 7.75
C ALA A 27 9.51 19.06 7.43
N SER A 28 10.75 19.19 7.90
CA SER A 28 11.63 20.33 7.59
C SER A 28 12.00 20.41 6.12
N GLY A 29 12.03 19.26 5.44
CA GLY A 29 12.46 19.13 4.06
C GLY A 29 13.98 19.18 3.82
N ALA A 30 14.77 19.37 4.88
CA ALA A 30 16.22 19.61 4.80
C ALA A 30 17.06 18.67 5.68
N THR A 31 16.44 17.62 6.24
CA THR A 31 17.14 16.64 7.09
C THR A 31 18.29 15.97 6.32
N PRO A 32 19.57 16.10 6.76
CA PRO A 32 20.73 15.64 6.00
C PRO A 32 20.69 14.14 5.64
N TYR A 33 20.25 13.29 6.58
CA TYR A 33 20.05 11.85 6.35
C TYR A 33 19.13 11.57 5.16
N VAL A 34 18.01 12.29 5.07
CA VAL A 34 17.03 12.08 3.99
C VAL A 34 17.57 12.59 2.66
N LEU A 35 18.36 13.66 2.65
CA LEU A 35 19.04 14.13 1.44
C LEU A 35 20.12 13.15 0.95
N GLY A 36 20.87 12.52 1.87
CA GLY A 36 21.80 11.45 1.54
C GLY A 36 21.11 10.25 0.90
N ALA A 37 20.00 9.80 1.51
CA ALA A 37 19.16 8.74 0.97
C ALA A 37 18.58 9.09 -0.42
N LEU A 38 18.13 10.33 -0.63
CA LEU A 38 17.60 10.80 -1.91
C LEU A 38 18.63 10.65 -3.02
N ARG A 39 19.86 11.14 -2.77
CA ARG A 39 20.93 11.12 -3.77
C ARG A 39 21.37 9.69 -4.09
N ALA A 40 21.46 8.82 -3.09
CA ALA A 40 21.76 7.41 -3.29
C ALA A 40 20.67 6.69 -4.11
N ALA A 41 19.39 6.91 -3.78
CA ALA A 41 18.26 6.35 -4.52
C ALA A 41 18.25 6.80 -5.99
N ARG A 42 18.50 8.09 -6.24
CA ARG A 42 18.63 8.63 -7.61
C ARG A 42 19.81 8.00 -8.37
N ALA A 43 20.97 7.86 -7.71
CA ALA A 43 22.14 7.23 -8.32
C ALA A 43 21.90 5.74 -8.67
N ALA A 44 21.08 5.05 -7.89
CA ALA A 44 20.62 3.69 -8.17
C ALA A 44 19.52 3.60 -9.25
N GLY A 45 19.03 4.74 -9.75
CA GLY A 45 17.98 4.83 -10.76
C GLY A 45 16.56 4.60 -10.23
N ALA A 46 16.37 4.54 -8.91
CA ALA A 46 15.04 4.35 -8.31
C ALA A 46 14.17 5.61 -8.48
N LEU A 47 12.86 5.41 -8.60
CA LEU A 47 11.91 6.53 -8.57
C LEU A 47 11.93 7.17 -7.18
N THR A 48 12.13 8.49 -7.12
CA THR A 48 12.21 9.22 -5.85
C THR A 48 11.01 10.13 -5.65
N ILE A 49 10.36 10.00 -4.50
CA ILE A 49 9.22 10.83 -4.10
C ILE A 49 9.57 11.54 -2.79
N GLY A 50 9.66 12.87 -2.81
CA GLY A 50 10.01 13.69 -1.64
C GLY A 50 8.77 14.31 -1.00
N LEU A 51 8.53 14.04 0.29
CA LEU A 51 7.42 14.58 1.08
C LEU A 51 7.95 15.55 2.15
N ALA A 52 7.57 16.82 2.05
CA ALA A 52 7.93 17.85 3.01
C ALA A 52 6.72 18.71 3.42
N ASN A 53 6.85 19.45 4.51
CA ASN A 53 5.79 20.35 4.99
C ASN A 53 6.13 21.84 4.82
N ASN A 54 7.36 22.14 4.38
CA ASN A 54 7.78 23.48 4.01
C ASN A 54 7.78 23.62 2.48
N THR A 55 7.29 24.76 2.00
CA THR A 55 7.46 25.17 0.60
C THR A 55 8.94 25.27 0.25
N ASP A 56 9.29 24.92 -0.99
CA ASP A 56 10.67 24.95 -1.51
C ASP A 56 11.67 24.08 -0.73
N ALA A 57 11.17 23.07 -0.01
CA ALA A 57 11.98 22.09 0.71
C ALA A 57 12.95 21.36 -0.24
N PRO A 58 14.25 21.25 0.11
CA PRO A 58 15.25 20.56 -0.71
C PRO A 58 14.84 19.16 -1.16
N ILE A 59 14.28 18.33 -0.28
CA ILE A 59 13.84 16.97 -0.68
C ILE A 59 12.70 16.98 -1.71
N ALA A 60 11.83 17.99 -1.69
CA ALA A 60 10.72 18.10 -2.63
C ALA A 60 11.20 18.63 -4.00
N LEU A 61 12.24 19.47 -4.00
CA LEU A 61 12.85 20.01 -5.22
C LEU A 61 13.82 19.03 -5.90
N GLU A 62 14.60 18.27 -5.11
CA GLU A 62 15.61 17.33 -5.63
C GLU A 62 15.01 15.96 -6.02
N ALA A 63 13.85 15.58 -5.48
CA ALA A 63 13.15 14.35 -5.85
C ALA A 63 12.55 14.45 -7.26
N GLU A 64 12.36 13.30 -7.91
CA GLU A 64 11.65 13.26 -9.20
C GLU A 64 10.19 13.69 -9.07
N ILE A 65 9.55 13.32 -7.96
CA ILE A 65 8.20 13.78 -7.60
C ILE A 65 8.26 14.45 -6.23
N GLY A 66 8.15 15.78 -6.21
CA GLY A 66 8.00 16.57 -4.98
C GLY A 66 6.54 16.68 -4.53
N ILE A 67 6.28 16.44 -3.24
CA ILE A 67 4.98 16.62 -2.59
C ILE A 67 5.15 17.54 -1.39
N THR A 68 4.65 18.76 -1.51
CA THR A 68 4.57 19.72 -0.40
C THR A 68 3.22 19.61 0.29
N LEU A 69 3.24 19.13 1.53
CA LEU A 69 2.11 19.08 2.44
C LEU A 69 2.10 20.36 3.30
N ASP A 70 1.76 21.50 2.69
CA ASP A 70 1.78 22.79 3.39
C ASP A 70 0.77 22.82 4.53
N THR A 71 1.26 22.62 5.76
CA THR A 71 0.46 22.65 6.98
C THR A 71 0.56 23.98 7.71
N GLY A 72 1.39 24.92 7.23
CA GLY A 72 1.77 26.14 7.93
C GLY A 72 2.44 25.91 9.30
N ALA A 73 2.58 26.98 10.09
CA ALA A 73 3.24 26.96 11.39
C ALA A 73 2.52 26.05 12.40
N GLU A 74 3.29 25.29 13.19
CA GLU A 74 2.74 24.42 14.24
C GLU A 74 2.23 25.22 15.44
N ILE A 75 1.23 24.66 16.14
CA ILE A 75 0.68 25.28 17.36
C ILE A 75 1.70 25.37 18.49
N ILE A 76 2.59 24.36 18.58
CA ILE A 76 3.81 24.42 19.38
C ILE A 76 4.96 24.58 18.40
N SER A 77 5.67 25.70 18.48
CA SER A 77 6.77 26.02 17.58
C SER A 77 7.77 24.86 17.48
N GLY A 78 8.05 24.40 16.26
CA GLY A 78 8.96 23.29 15.98
C GLY A 78 8.41 21.88 16.21
N SER A 79 7.22 21.72 16.82
CA SER A 79 6.65 20.40 17.12
C SER A 79 5.94 19.77 15.91
N THR A 80 6.70 19.45 14.86
CA THR A 80 6.22 18.89 13.58
C THR A 80 5.57 17.51 13.68
N ARG A 81 5.66 16.83 14.84
CA ARG A 81 4.89 15.61 15.12
C ARG A 81 3.36 15.84 15.13
N LEU A 82 2.89 17.09 15.10
CA LEU A 82 1.48 17.46 15.15
C LEU A 82 0.87 17.52 13.75
N LYS A 83 0.70 18.71 13.14
CA LYS A 83 0.03 18.84 11.85
C LYS A 83 0.85 18.19 10.74
N ALA A 84 2.16 18.44 10.70
CA ALA A 84 3.04 17.88 9.69
C ALA A 84 3.03 16.34 9.72
N GLY A 85 3.28 15.72 10.87
CA GLY A 85 3.21 14.27 11.04
C GLY A 85 1.82 13.68 10.71
N THR A 86 0.74 14.36 11.08
CA THR A 86 -0.62 13.94 10.73
C THR A 86 -0.86 13.97 9.23
N SER A 87 -0.42 15.03 8.54
CA SER A 87 -0.54 15.15 7.09
C SER A 87 0.25 14.07 6.35
N GLN A 88 1.47 13.77 6.81
CA GLN A 88 2.32 12.70 6.25
C GLN A 88 1.65 11.33 6.41
N LYS A 89 1.08 11.03 7.58
CA LYS A 89 0.31 9.80 7.80
C LYS A 89 -0.87 9.69 6.82
N ILE A 90 -1.62 10.76 6.63
CA ILE A 90 -2.77 10.77 5.71
C ILE A 90 -2.30 10.53 4.27
N ALA A 91 -1.23 11.22 3.85
CA ALA A 91 -0.66 11.08 2.52
C ALA A 91 -0.19 9.63 2.25
N LEU A 92 0.57 9.04 3.17
CA LEU A 92 1.08 7.67 3.05
C LEU A 92 -0.04 6.63 3.03
N ASN A 93 -1.03 6.77 3.91
CA ASN A 93 -2.20 5.89 3.91
C ASN A 93 -2.99 6.00 2.62
N SER A 94 -3.15 7.21 2.08
CA SER A 94 -3.87 7.45 0.83
C SER A 94 -3.12 6.84 -0.34
N PHE A 95 -1.80 7.06 -0.42
CA PHE A 95 -0.93 6.50 -1.45
C PHE A 95 -0.96 4.97 -1.45
N SER A 96 -0.69 4.34 -0.30
CA SER A 96 -0.66 2.88 -0.21
C SER A 96 -2.03 2.26 -0.50
N SER A 97 -3.12 2.88 -0.03
CA SER A 97 -4.47 2.39 -0.29
C SER A 97 -4.85 2.50 -1.77
N ALA A 98 -4.58 3.65 -2.41
CA ALA A 98 -4.83 3.85 -3.83
C ALA A 98 -4.03 2.87 -4.69
N LEU A 99 -2.76 2.64 -4.35
CA LEU A 99 -1.91 1.65 -5.02
C LEU A 99 -2.51 0.24 -4.90
N MET A 100 -2.89 -0.19 -3.71
CA MET A 100 -3.45 -1.53 -3.49
C MET A 100 -4.82 -1.72 -4.18
N VAL A 101 -5.63 -0.66 -4.28
CA VAL A 101 -6.86 -0.68 -5.09
C VAL A 101 -6.53 -0.88 -6.57
N ARG A 102 -5.54 -0.15 -7.10
CA ARG A 102 -5.08 -0.29 -8.50
C ARG A 102 -4.46 -1.66 -8.79
N LEU A 103 -3.85 -2.29 -7.79
CA LEU A 103 -3.30 -3.65 -7.86
C LEU A 103 -4.35 -4.75 -7.60
N ASN A 104 -5.64 -4.42 -7.71
CA ASN A 104 -6.75 -5.37 -7.54
C ASN A 104 -6.79 -6.07 -6.17
N LYS A 105 -6.22 -5.48 -5.10
CA LYS A 105 -6.24 -6.05 -3.74
C LYS A 105 -7.57 -5.85 -3.02
N VAL A 106 -8.49 -5.10 -3.64
CA VAL A 106 -9.80 -4.72 -3.12
C VAL A 106 -10.87 -5.08 -4.13
N TYR A 107 -12.07 -5.47 -3.66
CA TYR A 107 -13.27 -5.68 -4.48
C TYR A 107 -14.40 -4.80 -3.95
N GLY A 108 -14.87 -3.85 -4.75
CA GLY A 108 -15.72 -2.77 -4.24
C GLY A 108 -14.96 -1.95 -3.19
N ASN A 109 -15.43 -1.97 -1.94
CA ASN A 109 -14.73 -1.41 -0.77
C ASN A 109 -14.22 -2.50 0.19
N LEU A 110 -14.20 -3.77 -0.24
CA LEU A 110 -13.85 -4.92 0.58
C LEU A 110 -12.37 -5.28 0.42
N MET A 111 -11.68 -5.42 1.54
CA MET A 111 -10.29 -5.88 1.61
C MET A 111 -10.22 -7.40 1.38
N VAL A 112 -10.24 -7.83 0.13
CA VAL A 112 -10.34 -9.25 -0.26
C VAL A 112 -9.00 -9.96 -0.39
N ASP A 113 -7.87 -9.25 -0.29
CA ASP A 113 -6.52 -9.84 -0.31
C ASP A 113 -5.90 -9.86 1.09
N LEU A 114 -6.57 -10.55 2.02
CA LEU A 114 -6.09 -10.75 3.39
C LEU A 114 -5.59 -12.19 3.62
N LYS A 115 -4.63 -12.35 4.53
CA LYS A 115 -4.19 -13.67 5.01
C LYS A 115 -4.88 -14.00 6.32
N ALA A 116 -5.63 -15.10 6.38
CA ALA A 116 -6.40 -15.50 7.57
C ALA A 116 -5.51 -16.20 8.63
N THR A 117 -4.55 -15.49 9.22
CA THR A 117 -3.54 -16.08 10.14
C THR A 117 -4.00 -16.22 11.60
N ASN A 118 -5.20 -15.75 11.94
CA ASN A 118 -5.75 -15.86 13.29
C ASN A 118 -7.28 -15.88 13.23
N ALA A 119 -7.91 -16.28 14.35
CA ALA A 119 -9.37 -16.43 14.44
C ALA A 119 -10.14 -15.15 14.06
N LYS A 120 -9.61 -13.96 14.35
CA LYS A 120 -10.23 -12.68 13.95
C LYS A 120 -10.21 -12.51 12.44
N LEU A 121 -9.09 -12.82 11.78
CA LEU A 121 -8.96 -12.72 10.33
C LEU A 121 -9.74 -13.81 9.59
N VAL A 122 -9.85 -15.02 10.15
CA VAL A 122 -10.75 -16.08 9.64
C VAL A 122 -12.21 -15.61 9.65
N ARG A 123 -12.70 -15.09 10.78
CA ARG A 123 -14.06 -14.53 10.87
C ARG A 123 -14.28 -13.38 9.89
N ARG A 124 -13.26 -12.55 9.69
CA ARG A 124 -13.31 -11.45 8.71
C ARG A 124 -13.40 -11.98 7.28
N ALA A 125 -12.62 -13.00 6.92
CA ALA A 125 -12.66 -13.62 5.59
C ALA A 125 -14.06 -14.18 5.27
N ILE A 126 -14.68 -14.89 6.22
CA ILE A 126 -16.04 -15.43 6.08
C ILE A 126 -17.04 -14.31 5.84
N ARG A 127 -17.05 -13.27 6.70
CA ARG A 127 -17.96 -12.13 6.57
C ARG A 127 -17.80 -11.38 5.24
N LEU A 128 -16.56 -11.14 4.81
CA LEU A 128 -16.30 -10.45 3.54
C LEU A 128 -16.79 -11.28 2.35
N THR A 129 -16.58 -12.59 2.39
CA THR A 129 -17.01 -13.51 1.32
C THR A 129 -18.54 -13.60 1.26
N SER A 130 -19.19 -13.79 2.40
CA SER A 130 -20.65 -13.78 2.52
C SER A 130 -21.23 -12.45 2.01
N PHE A 131 -20.71 -11.32 2.47
CA PHE A 131 -21.17 -10.00 2.02
C PHE A 131 -20.97 -9.75 0.52
N ALA A 132 -19.85 -10.21 -0.05
CA ALA A 132 -19.55 -10.04 -1.48
C ALA A 132 -20.40 -10.91 -2.41
N THR A 133 -20.87 -12.07 -1.92
CA THR A 133 -21.51 -13.11 -2.74
C THR A 133 -23.01 -13.26 -2.47
N GLY A 134 -23.48 -12.83 -1.30
CA GLY A 134 -24.83 -13.06 -0.81
C GLY A 134 -25.04 -14.46 -0.19
N ALA A 135 -24.02 -15.32 -0.17
CA ALA A 135 -24.09 -16.61 0.51
C ALA A 135 -24.16 -16.44 2.03
N ASP A 136 -24.77 -17.40 2.74
CA ASP A 136 -24.70 -17.45 4.20
C ASP A 136 -23.26 -17.75 4.69
N GLU A 137 -22.99 -17.50 5.98
CA GLU A 137 -21.65 -17.66 6.55
C GLU A 137 -21.16 -19.12 6.52
N GLU A 138 -22.06 -20.11 6.53
CA GLU A 138 -21.71 -21.53 6.54
C GLU A 138 -21.22 -21.97 5.15
N ALA A 139 -21.98 -21.64 4.10
CA ALA A 139 -21.57 -21.85 2.71
C ALA A 139 -20.29 -21.09 2.38
N ALA A 140 -20.17 -19.82 2.82
CA ALA A 140 -18.96 -19.03 2.62
C ALA A 140 -17.74 -19.67 3.29
N ARG A 141 -17.89 -20.17 4.52
CA ARG A 141 -16.83 -20.88 5.23
C ARG A 141 -16.42 -22.15 4.49
N ALA A 142 -17.36 -22.98 4.08
CA ALA A 142 -17.08 -24.24 3.40
C ALA A 142 -16.25 -24.03 2.13
N VAL A 143 -16.58 -23.02 1.31
CA VAL A 143 -15.79 -22.69 0.11
C VAL A 143 -14.44 -22.06 0.46
N LEU A 144 -14.38 -21.22 1.50
CA LEU A 144 -13.10 -20.65 1.95
C LEU A 144 -12.12 -21.73 2.40
N GLU A 145 -12.58 -22.76 3.11
CA GLU A 145 -11.73 -23.88 3.55
C GLU A 145 -11.15 -24.64 2.35
N GLN A 146 -11.92 -24.82 1.27
CA GLN A 146 -11.43 -25.41 0.01
C GLN A 146 -10.47 -24.49 -0.75
N CYS A 147 -10.54 -23.18 -0.52
CA CYS A 147 -9.68 -22.16 -1.14
C CYS A 147 -8.43 -21.81 -0.32
N ASP A 148 -8.09 -22.56 0.73
CA ASP A 148 -7.02 -22.19 1.69
C ASP A 148 -7.22 -20.78 2.30
N PHE A 149 -8.48 -20.41 2.52
CA PHE A 149 -8.92 -19.07 2.94
C PHE A 149 -8.55 -17.94 1.97
N HIS A 150 -8.29 -18.24 0.69
CA HIS A 150 -8.12 -17.23 -0.35
C HIS A 150 -9.46 -16.61 -0.77
N VAL A 151 -9.80 -15.48 -0.14
CA VAL A 151 -11.11 -14.81 -0.28
C VAL A 151 -11.47 -14.47 -1.72
N LYS A 152 -10.53 -14.01 -2.54
CA LYS A 152 -10.80 -13.69 -3.95
C LYS A 152 -11.30 -14.89 -4.74
N THR A 153 -10.64 -16.05 -4.58
CA THR A 153 -11.07 -17.29 -5.24
C THR A 153 -12.42 -17.74 -4.74
N ALA A 154 -12.66 -17.69 -3.42
CA ALA A 154 -13.95 -18.06 -2.84
C ALA A 154 -15.10 -17.19 -3.37
N ILE A 155 -14.89 -15.88 -3.51
CA ILE A 155 -15.87 -14.97 -4.11
C ILE A 155 -16.18 -15.39 -5.56
N VAL A 156 -15.16 -15.64 -6.38
CA VAL A 156 -15.35 -16.07 -7.77
C VAL A 156 -16.08 -17.40 -7.85
N ALA A 157 -15.66 -18.40 -7.07
CA ALA A 157 -16.27 -19.73 -7.04
C ALA A 157 -17.77 -19.65 -6.69
N LEU A 158 -18.12 -18.93 -5.62
CA LEU A 158 -19.50 -18.78 -5.18
C LEU A 158 -20.35 -17.98 -6.18
N SER A 159 -19.85 -16.85 -6.67
CA SER A 159 -20.61 -15.98 -7.57
C SER A 159 -20.81 -16.58 -8.97
N LYS A 160 -19.86 -17.39 -9.46
CA LYS A 160 -19.96 -18.10 -10.75
C LYS A 160 -20.52 -19.51 -10.63
N GLN A 161 -20.74 -20.01 -9.41
CA GLN A 161 -21.18 -21.39 -9.13
C GLN A 161 -20.25 -22.43 -9.78
N THR A 162 -18.95 -22.21 -9.65
CA THR A 162 -17.90 -23.07 -10.22
C THR A 162 -17.01 -23.68 -9.14
N GLY A 163 -16.24 -24.71 -9.51
CA GLY A 163 -15.21 -25.31 -8.66
C GLY A 163 -14.04 -24.37 -8.38
N VAL A 164 -13.30 -24.67 -7.31
CA VAL A 164 -12.16 -23.85 -6.83
C VAL A 164 -11.08 -23.68 -7.90
N GLU A 165 -10.71 -24.74 -8.61
CA GLU A 165 -9.64 -24.68 -9.62
C GLU A 165 -10.01 -23.81 -10.82
N GLU A 166 -11.25 -23.89 -11.29
CA GLU A 166 -11.74 -23.02 -12.36
C GLU A 166 -11.81 -21.56 -11.87
N ALA A 167 -12.26 -21.32 -10.64
CA ALA A 167 -12.23 -19.98 -10.04
C ALA A 167 -10.81 -19.41 -9.90
N ARG A 168 -9.82 -20.23 -9.56
CA ARG A 168 -8.39 -19.84 -9.55
C ARG A 168 -7.93 -19.45 -10.96
N ALA A 169 -8.25 -20.26 -11.97
CA ALA A 169 -7.87 -20.00 -13.36
C ALA A 169 -8.51 -18.71 -13.91
N LEU A 170 -9.78 -18.44 -13.61
CA LEU A 170 -10.46 -17.19 -13.96
C LEU A 170 -9.78 -15.99 -13.31
N LEU A 171 -9.42 -16.10 -12.04
CA LEU A 171 -8.77 -15.02 -11.30
C LEU A 171 -7.36 -14.71 -11.81
N GLU A 172 -6.58 -15.75 -12.18
CA GLU A 172 -5.27 -15.61 -12.81
C GLU A 172 -5.38 -14.92 -14.18
N THR A 173 -6.33 -15.36 -15.01
CA THR A 173 -6.61 -14.73 -16.32
C THR A 173 -6.99 -13.25 -16.17
N ALA A 174 -7.73 -12.93 -15.10
CA ALA A 174 -8.10 -11.57 -14.71
C ALA A 174 -7.01 -10.81 -13.94
N ARG A 175 -5.77 -11.32 -13.88
CA ARG A 175 -4.63 -10.71 -13.16
C ARG A 175 -4.97 -10.31 -11.72
N GLY A 176 -5.68 -11.19 -11.01
CA GLY A 176 -6.09 -11.00 -9.63
C GLY A 176 -7.30 -10.09 -9.42
N SER A 177 -7.95 -9.62 -10.49
CA SER A 177 -9.15 -8.77 -10.41
C SER A 177 -10.43 -9.58 -10.28
N VAL A 178 -11.03 -9.58 -9.08
CA VAL A 178 -12.35 -10.21 -8.86
C VAL A 178 -13.41 -9.62 -9.79
N ARG A 179 -13.41 -8.30 -10.00
CA ARG A 179 -14.38 -7.64 -10.89
C ARG A 179 -14.30 -8.17 -12.33
N GLN A 180 -13.09 -8.30 -12.87
CA GLN A 180 -12.92 -8.79 -14.25
C GLN A 180 -13.21 -10.29 -14.35
N ALA A 181 -12.79 -11.08 -13.35
CA ALA A 181 -13.08 -12.52 -13.29
C ALA A 181 -14.59 -12.82 -13.22
N LEU A 182 -15.39 -11.92 -12.66
CA LEU A 182 -16.85 -12.06 -12.63
C LEU A 182 -17.55 -11.57 -13.92
N ALA A 183 -16.90 -10.70 -14.70
CA ALA A 183 -17.48 -10.09 -15.89
C ALA A 183 -17.32 -10.93 -17.17
N GLY A 184 -16.26 -11.75 -17.25
CA GLY A 184 -16.11 -12.79 -18.29
C GLY A 184 -16.94 -14.02 -17.95
#